data_AF-A0A561T588-F1
#
_entry.id   AF-A0A561T588-F1
#
_cell.length_a   1.000
_cell.length_b   1.000
_cell.length_c   1.000
_cell.angle_alpha   90.00
_cell.angle_beta   90.00
_cell.angle_gamma   90.00
#
_symmetry.space_group_name_H-M   'P 1'
#
loop_
_entity.id
_entity.type
_entity.pdbx_description
1 polymer ?
#
loop_
_entity_poly.entity_id
_entity_poly.type
_entity_poly.pdbx_seq_one_letter_code
_entity_poly.pdbx_strand_id
1 'polypeptide(L)'
;MVRNALDRPFARALLAGDADLLGALAGHPRSKELLDRLGPAGLMDTVLPIWRKYRLVRTDWSLDAQAYALQALMTGFIQTTTSMPVLRGVPIDTPDTVMAAAVTALLGTETASPTDVRAAAQQGVQLLRERRDAVLTLITTNHETTEKKL
;
A
#
# COMPACT_ATOMS: atom_id res chain seq x y z
N MET A 1 0.97 -0.07 11.18
CA MET A 1 1.87 -0.36 10.05
C MET A 1 2.50 0.91 9.46
N VAL A 2 1.72 1.94 9.12
CA VAL A 2 2.25 3.19 8.52
C VAL A 2 3.30 3.88 9.41
N ARG A 3 3.05 4.05 10.72
CA ARG A 3 4.03 4.67 11.64
C ARG A 3 5.41 3.99 11.63
N ASN A 4 5.48 2.66 11.77
CA ASN A 4 6.75 1.92 11.73
C ASN A 4 7.51 2.08 10.40
N ALA A 5 6.80 2.25 9.28
CA ALA A 5 7.43 2.52 7.99
C ALA A 5 7.93 3.97 7.90
N LEU A 6 7.23 4.91 8.54
CA LEU A 6 7.62 6.33 8.61
C LEU A 6 8.81 6.59 9.54
N ASP A 7 9.11 5.70 10.49
CA ASP A 7 10.29 5.76 11.36
C ASP A 7 11.61 5.43 10.61
N ARG A 8 11.52 4.90 9.38
CA ARG A 8 12.67 4.59 8.52
C ARG A 8 12.77 5.70 7.46
N PRO A 9 13.83 6.55 7.46
CA PRO A 9 13.93 7.71 6.57
C PRO A 9 13.77 7.37 5.08
N PHE A 10 14.36 6.26 4.65
CA PHE A 10 14.27 5.79 3.27
C PHE A 10 12.87 5.31 2.88
N ALA A 11 12.19 4.57 3.77
CA ALA A 11 10.83 4.09 3.50
C ALA A 11 9.82 5.25 3.53
N ARG A 12 10.02 6.24 4.41
CA ARG A 12 9.26 7.50 4.41
C ARG A 12 9.41 8.24 3.08
N ALA A 13 10.64 8.42 2.60
CA ALA A 13 10.90 9.11 1.33
C ALA A 13 10.26 8.37 0.14
N LEU A 14 10.38 7.03 0.13
CA LEU A 14 9.75 6.17 -0.88
C LEU A 14 8.22 6.31 -0.88
N LEU A 15 7.59 6.27 0.29
CA LEU A 15 6.14 6.41 0.44
C LEU A 15 5.63 7.81 0.13
N ALA A 16 6.42 8.84 0.45
CA ALA A 16 6.10 10.24 0.18
C ALA A 16 6.42 10.66 -1.26
N GLY A 17 7.11 9.82 -2.04
CA GLY A 17 7.61 10.20 -3.36
C GLY A 17 8.60 11.36 -3.32
N ASP A 18 9.38 11.46 -2.24
CA ASP A 18 10.31 12.57 -1.98
C ASP A 18 11.50 12.49 -2.95
N ALA A 19 11.35 13.16 -4.10
CA ALA A 19 12.34 13.17 -5.16
C ALA A 19 13.66 13.84 -4.74
N ASP A 20 13.62 14.76 -3.78
CA ASP A 20 14.80 15.47 -3.28
C ASP A 20 15.68 14.53 -2.45
N LEU A 21 15.07 13.67 -1.62
CA LEU A 21 15.80 12.68 -0.83
C LEU A 21 16.17 11.42 -1.64
N LEU A 22 15.31 11.00 -2.57
CA LEU A 22 15.52 9.78 -3.37
C LEU A 22 16.45 10.03 -4.57
N GLY A 23 16.59 11.27 -5.03
CA GLY A 23 17.41 11.63 -6.18
C GLY A 23 17.11 10.74 -7.40
N ALA A 24 18.14 10.10 -7.95
CA ALA A 24 18.01 9.18 -9.09
C ALA A 24 17.09 7.98 -8.83
N LEU A 25 16.87 7.58 -7.57
CA LEU A 25 16.01 6.45 -7.21
C LEU A 25 14.52 6.76 -7.39
N ALA A 26 14.09 8.03 -7.35
CA ALA A 26 12.70 8.41 -7.61
C ALA A 26 12.29 8.15 -9.07
N GLY A 27 13.23 8.33 -10.00
CA GLY A 27 13.02 8.15 -11.44
C GLY A 27 13.35 6.75 -11.95
N HIS A 28 14.13 5.97 -11.19
CA HIS A 28 14.66 4.69 -11.68
C HIS A 28 13.52 3.71 -12.02
N PRO A 29 13.49 3.13 -13.24
CA PRO A 29 12.41 2.24 -13.68
C PRO A 29 12.13 1.09 -12.70
N ARG A 30 13.17 0.54 -12.08
CA ARG A 30 13.06 -0.52 -11.06
C ARG A 30 12.38 -0.05 -9.77
N SER A 31 12.63 1.18 -9.32
CA SER A 31 11.97 1.73 -8.13
C SER A 31 10.49 1.96 -8.41
N LYS A 32 10.15 2.46 -9.61
CA LYS A 32 8.76 2.60 -10.06
C LYS A 32 8.06 1.25 -10.15
N GLU A 33 8.67 0.25 -10.79
CA GLU A 33 8.12 -1.11 -10.86
C GLU A 33 7.92 -1.73 -9.47
N LEU A 34 8.82 -1.44 -8.53
CA LEU A 34 8.69 -1.90 -7.14
C LEU A 34 7.54 -1.20 -6.40
N LEU A 35 7.39 0.12 -6.55
CA LEU A 35 6.25 0.86 -5.98
C LEU A 35 4.92 0.46 -6.62
N ASP A 36 4.89 0.24 -7.93
CA ASP A 36 3.67 -0.19 -8.62
C ASP A 36 3.22 -1.58 -8.17
N ARG A 37 4.16 -2.45 -7.77
CA ARG A 37 3.85 -3.82 -7.32
C ARG A 37 3.66 -3.96 -5.81
N LEU A 38 4.40 -3.20 -5.01
CA LEU A 38 4.47 -3.35 -3.54
C LEU A 38 4.13 -2.08 -2.77
N GLY A 39 4.06 -0.95 -3.46
CA GLY A 39 3.60 0.28 -2.86
C GLY A 39 2.14 0.15 -2.42
N PRO A 40 1.65 1.11 -1.61
CA PRO A 40 0.29 1.08 -1.12
C PRO A 40 -0.76 0.86 -2.22
N ALA A 41 -0.57 1.48 -3.39
CA ALA A 41 -1.44 1.32 -4.56
C ALA A 41 -1.49 -0.13 -5.09
N GLY A 42 -0.35 -0.70 -5.45
CA GLY A 42 -0.26 -2.07 -5.97
C GLY A 42 -0.76 -3.14 -4.99
N LEU A 43 -0.56 -2.89 -3.69
CA LEU A 43 -1.12 -3.74 -2.64
C LEU A 43 -2.65 -3.67 -2.62
N MET A 44 -3.25 -2.49 -2.79
CA MET A 44 -4.71 -2.33 -2.83
C MET A 44 -5.32 -2.99 -4.06
N ASP A 45 -4.72 -2.83 -5.24
CA ASP A 45 -5.17 -3.53 -6.46
C ASP A 45 -5.12 -5.05 -6.33
N THR A 46 -4.17 -5.54 -5.53
CA THR A 46 -3.96 -6.96 -5.29
C THR A 46 -4.95 -7.53 -4.26
N VAL A 47 -5.25 -6.78 -3.20
CA VAL A 47 -6.04 -7.27 -2.06
C VAL A 47 -7.55 -6.95 -2.19
N LEU A 48 -7.91 -5.84 -2.82
CA LEU A 48 -9.30 -5.41 -2.97
C LEU A 48 -10.17 -6.45 -3.72
N PRO A 49 -9.70 -7.14 -4.78
CA PRO A 49 -10.46 -8.21 -5.41
C PRO A 49 -10.77 -9.39 -4.47
N ILE A 50 -9.83 -9.75 -3.58
CA ILE A 50 -10.04 -10.80 -2.57
C ILE A 50 -11.15 -10.36 -1.62
N TRP A 51 -11.07 -9.14 -1.12
CA TRP A 51 -12.08 -8.61 -0.19
C TRP A 51 -13.47 -8.56 -0.80
N ARG A 52 -13.59 -8.16 -2.07
CA ARG A 52 -14.88 -8.16 -2.79
C ARG A 52 -15.42 -9.57 -2.98
N LYS A 53 -14.56 -10.52 -3.37
CA LYS A 53 -14.92 -11.94 -3.52
C LYS A 53 -15.52 -12.52 -2.24
N TYR A 54 -14.97 -12.16 -1.09
CA TYR A 54 -15.42 -12.66 0.22
C TYR A 54 -16.38 -11.71 0.96
N ARG A 55 -16.96 -10.72 0.27
CA ARG A 55 -18.00 -9.82 0.81
C ARG A 55 -17.55 -9.01 2.04
N LEU A 56 -16.23 -8.77 2.13
CA LEU A 56 -15.60 -7.95 3.17
C LEU A 56 -15.74 -6.46 2.90
N VAL A 57 -16.01 -6.09 1.65
CA VAL A 57 -16.16 -4.69 1.21
C VAL A 57 -17.34 -4.58 0.26
N ARG A 58 -17.93 -3.39 0.21
CA ARG A 58 -19.02 -3.02 -0.69
C ARG A 58 -18.63 -3.25 -2.15
N THR A 59 -19.62 -3.61 -2.97
CA THR A 59 -19.41 -3.99 -4.39
C THR A 59 -20.20 -3.13 -5.37
N ASP A 60 -20.87 -2.09 -4.91
CA ASP A 60 -21.70 -1.17 -5.71
C ASP A 60 -20.89 -0.15 -6.52
N TRP A 61 -19.61 0.04 -6.21
CA TRP A 61 -18.66 0.81 -7.03
C TRP A 61 -17.95 -0.11 -8.00
N SER A 62 -17.50 0.38 -9.17
CA SER A 62 -16.54 -0.40 -9.97
C SER A 62 -15.25 -0.66 -9.17
N LEU A 63 -14.53 -1.73 -9.52
CA LEU A 63 -13.26 -2.06 -8.86
C LEU A 63 -12.28 -0.89 -8.97
N ASP A 64 -12.12 -0.34 -10.18
CA ASP A 64 -11.17 0.74 -10.46
C ASP A 64 -11.52 2.02 -9.69
N ALA A 65 -12.80 2.38 -9.58
CA ALA A 65 -13.21 3.57 -8.83
C ALA A 65 -12.97 3.39 -7.33
N GLN A 66 -13.22 2.20 -6.79
CA GLN A 66 -12.99 1.91 -5.37
C GLN A 66 -11.49 1.83 -5.04
N ALA A 67 -10.68 1.24 -5.92
CA ALA A 67 -9.23 1.19 -5.80
C ALA A 67 -8.63 2.61 -5.83
N TYR A 68 -9.03 3.41 -6.81
CA TYR A 68 -8.60 4.81 -6.92
C TYR A 68 -8.95 5.62 -5.67
N ALA A 69 -10.20 5.53 -5.19
CA ALA A 69 -10.64 6.27 -4.01
C ALA A 69 -9.88 5.84 -2.75
N LEU A 70 -9.60 4.55 -2.59
CA LEU A 70 -8.84 4.02 -1.46
C LEU A 70 -7.39 4.48 -1.50
N GLN A 71 -6.77 4.45 -2.68
CA GLN A 71 -5.41 4.95 -2.88
C GLN A 71 -5.33 6.45 -2.58
N ALA A 72 -6.24 7.26 -3.13
CA ALA A 72 -6.27 8.71 -2.90
C ALA A 72 -6.44 9.04 -1.41
N LEU A 73 -7.33 8.32 -0.70
CA LEU A 73 -7.55 8.48 0.73
C LEU A 73 -6.28 8.18 1.53
N MET A 74 -5.66 7.01 1.28
CA MET A 74 -4.44 6.58 1.96
C MET A 74 -3.27 7.55 1.72
N THR A 75 -3.07 7.97 0.46
CA THR A 75 -2.04 8.95 0.10
C THR A 75 -2.26 10.28 0.83
N GLY A 76 -3.50 10.77 0.90
CA GLY A 76 -3.82 12.01 1.61
C GLY A 76 -3.48 11.95 3.11
N PHE A 77 -3.78 10.84 3.78
CA PHE A 77 -3.41 10.62 5.19
C PHE A 77 -1.89 10.53 5.38
N ILE A 78 -1.17 9.83 4.49
CA ILE A 78 0.29 9.73 4.53
C ILE A 78 0.91 11.11 4.38
N GLN A 79 0.51 11.87 3.36
CA GLN A 79 1.01 13.23 3.10
C GLN A 79 0.73 14.19 4.27
N THR A 80 -0.48 14.13 4.84
CA THR A 80 -0.84 14.94 6.01
C THR A 80 0.02 14.61 7.23
N THR A 81 0.41 13.34 7.39
CA THR A 81 1.25 12.89 8.51
C THR A 81 2.73 13.22 8.29
N THR A 82 3.21 13.18 7.04
CA THR A 82 4.62 13.43 6.72
C THR A 82 4.95 14.90 6.49
N SER A 83 3.97 15.73 6.14
CA SER A 83 4.11 17.17 5.93
C SER A 83 3.47 17.95 7.09
N MET A 84 4.28 18.46 8.03
CA MET A 84 3.80 19.39 9.07
C MET A 84 4.07 20.85 8.67
N PRO A 85 3.15 21.82 8.89
CA PRO A 85 1.78 21.71 9.43
C PRO A 85 0.75 22.29 8.44
N VAL A 86 0.06 21.46 7.66
CA VAL A 86 -1.04 21.93 6.78
C VAL A 86 -2.39 21.95 7.51
N LEU A 87 -2.58 21.11 8.53
CA LEU A 87 -3.77 21.17 9.40
C LEU A 87 -3.55 22.09 10.61
N ARG A 88 -3.18 23.35 10.37
CA ARG A 88 -3.22 24.40 11.40
C ARG A 88 -4.68 24.71 11.73
N GLY A 89 -5.31 23.95 12.62
CA GLY A 89 -6.62 24.34 13.16
C GLY A 89 -7.49 23.22 13.72
N VAL A 90 -7.21 21.95 13.42
CA VAL A 90 -7.98 20.84 13.97
C VAL A 90 -7.05 19.95 14.80
N PRO A 91 -6.98 20.14 16.13
CA PRO A 91 -6.33 19.16 16.99
C PRO A 91 -7.14 17.86 16.89
N ILE A 92 -6.54 16.84 16.28
CA ILE A 92 -7.07 15.48 16.28
C ILE A 92 -6.15 14.67 17.19
N ASP A 93 -6.66 14.26 18.35
CA ASP A 93 -5.90 13.46 19.31
C ASP A 93 -5.66 12.02 18.81
N THR A 94 -6.46 11.56 17.84
CA THR A 94 -6.46 10.18 17.33
C THR A 94 -6.53 10.09 15.79
N PRO A 95 -5.50 10.59 15.07
CA PRO A 95 -5.49 10.60 13.60
C PRO A 95 -5.61 9.19 12.99
N ASP A 96 -5.05 8.17 13.66
CA ASP A 96 -5.18 6.78 13.25
C ASP A 96 -6.63 6.28 13.31
N THR A 97 -7.41 6.73 14.29
CA THR A 97 -8.83 6.39 14.42
C THR A 97 -9.65 7.04 13.32
N VAL A 98 -9.35 8.29 12.97
CA VAL A 98 -10.01 9.00 11.86
C VAL A 98 -9.70 8.31 10.53
N MET A 99 -8.45 7.92 10.29
CA MET A 99 -8.05 7.17 9.10
C MET A 99 -8.78 5.83 9.02
N ALA A 100 -8.83 5.06 10.12
CA ALA A 100 -9.55 3.79 10.16
C ALA A 100 -11.04 3.97 9.89
N ALA A 101 -11.68 4.98 10.48
CA ALA A 101 -13.10 5.28 10.24
C ALA A 101 -13.36 5.67 8.77
N ALA A 102 -12.50 6.49 8.17
CA ALA A 102 -12.62 6.89 6.77
C ALA A 102 -12.45 5.70 5.81
N VAL A 103 -11.49 4.82 6.07
CA VAL A 103 -11.30 3.58 5.29
C VAL A 103 -12.51 2.67 5.44
N THR A 104 -13.02 2.45 6.65
CA THR A 104 -14.24 1.65 6.87
C THR A 104 -15.45 2.23 6.14
N ALA A 105 -15.64 3.55 6.18
CA ALA A 105 -16.74 4.21 5.47
C ALA A 105 -16.62 4.04 3.94
N LEU A 106 -15.41 4.12 3.39
CA LEU A 106 -15.14 3.91 1.98
C LEU A 106 -15.37 2.44 1.56
N LEU A 107 -14.89 1.50 2.37
CA LEU A 107 -15.03 0.07 2.13
C LEU A 107 -16.46 -0.42 2.37
N GLY A 108 -17.27 0.32 3.11
CA GLY A 108 -18.67 -0.01 3.41
C GLY A 108 -18.80 -1.14 4.42
N THR A 109 -20.05 -1.55 4.65
CA THR A 109 -20.38 -2.57 5.66
C THR A 109 -20.00 -3.97 5.16
N GLU A 110 -19.19 -4.68 5.94
CA GLU A 110 -18.89 -6.09 5.75
C GLU A 110 -20.17 -6.92 5.95
N THR A 111 -20.42 -7.86 5.03
CA THR A 111 -21.51 -8.85 5.17
C THR A 111 -20.97 -10.28 5.25
N ALA A 112 -19.64 -10.43 5.32
CA ALA A 112 -18.94 -11.70 5.27
C ALA A 112 -19.27 -12.60 6.47
N SER A 113 -19.27 -13.91 6.23
CA SER A 113 -19.35 -14.89 7.32
C SER A 113 -17.95 -15.12 7.93
N PRO A 114 -17.85 -15.71 9.14
CA PRO A 114 -16.55 -16.10 9.70
C PRO A 114 -15.73 -17.04 8.80
N THR A 115 -16.39 -17.82 7.95
CA THR A 115 -15.72 -18.69 6.97
C THR A 115 -15.13 -17.87 5.83
N ASP A 116 -15.85 -16.84 5.36
CA ASP A 116 -15.36 -15.92 4.33
C ASP A 116 -14.14 -15.12 4.83
N VAL A 117 -14.18 -14.65 6.07
CA VAL A 117 -13.04 -13.97 6.72
C VAL A 117 -11.80 -14.88 6.74
N ARG A 118 -11.96 -16.14 7.14
CA ARG A 118 -10.84 -17.10 7.14
C ARG A 118 -10.31 -17.38 5.74
N ALA A 119 -11.20 -17.56 4.77
CA ALA A 119 -10.82 -17.81 3.38
C ALA A 119 -10.08 -16.59 2.77
N ALA A 120 -10.57 -15.38 3.05
CA ALA A 120 -9.92 -14.14 2.64
C ALA A 120 -8.53 -13.99 3.28
N ALA A 121 -8.40 -14.28 4.57
CA ALA A 121 -7.11 -14.23 5.27
C ALA A 121 -6.11 -15.23 4.68
N GLN A 122 -6.52 -16.48 4.43
CA GLN A 122 -5.67 -17.49 3.82
C GLN A 122 -5.22 -17.07 2.42
N GLN A 123 -6.16 -16.61 1.58
CA GLN A 123 -5.84 -16.17 0.22
C GLN A 123 -4.95 -14.92 0.22
N GLY A 124 -5.20 -13.96 1.13
CA GLY A 124 -4.37 -12.77 1.28
C GLY A 124 -2.94 -13.09 1.71
N VAL A 125 -2.75 -13.97 2.69
CA VAL A 125 -1.41 -14.41 3.13
C VAL A 125 -0.66 -15.11 2.00
N GLN A 126 -1.33 -15.97 1.25
CA GLN A 126 -0.72 -16.66 0.11
C GLN A 126 -0.25 -15.67 -0.96
N LEU A 127 -1.09 -14.70 -1.31
CA LEU A 127 -0.77 -13.67 -2.29
C LEU A 127 0.41 -12.78 -1.85
N LEU A 128 0.47 -12.42 -0.56
CA LEU A 128 1.61 -11.67 -0.01
C LEU A 128 2.92 -12.45 -0.08
N ARG A 129 2.88 -13.77 0.12
CA ARG A 129 4.06 -14.63 -0.05
C ARG A 129 4.53 -14.66 -1.50
N GLU A 130 3.61 -14.85 -2.44
CA GLU A 130 3.92 -14.85 -3.88
C GLU A 130 4.54 -13.51 -4.32
N ARG A 131 4.00 -12.38 -3.85
CA ARG A 131 4.57 -11.05 -4.12
C ARG A 131 5.96 -10.89 -3.51
N ARG A 132 6.17 -11.33 -2.27
CA ARG A 132 7.49 -11.33 -1.63
C ARG A 132 8.51 -12.11 -2.45
N ASP A 133 8.15 -13.33 -2.88
CA ASP A 133 9.07 -14.20 -3.59
C ASP A 133 9.43 -13.63 -4.97
N ALA A 134 8.45 -13.08 -5.70
CA ALA A 134 8.70 -12.37 -6.97
C ALA A 134 9.67 -11.19 -6.82
N VAL A 135 9.60 -10.48 -5.70
CA VAL A 135 10.48 -9.34 -5.40
C VAL A 135 11.88 -9.81 -5.03
N LEU A 136 11.98 -10.87 -4.22
CA LEU A 136 13.27 -11.47 -3.90
C LEU A 136 13.98 -11.91 -5.18
N THR A 137 13.28 -12.58 -6.10
CA THR A 137 13.81 -12.90 -7.43
C THR A 137 14.24 -11.64 -8.18
N LEU A 138 13.39 -10.61 -8.28
CA LEU A 138 13.73 -9.37 -8.99
C LEU A 138 15.02 -8.72 -8.46
N ILE A 139 15.29 -8.82 -7.16
CA ILE A 139 16.47 -8.21 -6.52
C ILE A 139 17.71 -9.12 -6.66
N THR A 140 17.57 -10.45 -6.61
CA THR A 140 18.71 -11.39 -6.63
C THR A 140 19.20 -11.72 -8.05
N THR A 141 18.32 -11.77 -9.06
CA THR A 141 18.69 -12.26 -10.41
C THR A 141 19.67 -11.34 -11.17
N ASN A 142 20.00 -10.15 -10.66
CA ASN A 142 21.02 -9.27 -11.28
C ASN A 142 22.42 -9.37 -10.66
N HIS A 143 22.67 -10.24 -9.67
CA HIS A 143 24.03 -10.42 -9.16
C HIS A 143 24.91 -11.31 -10.06
N GLU A 144 24.31 -12.13 -10.94
CA GLU A 144 25.05 -13.09 -11.76
C GLU A 144 25.56 -12.54 -13.11
N THR A 145 25.15 -11.34 -13.54
CA THR A 145 25.55 -10.82 -14.85
C THR A 145 26.90 -10.09 -14.85
N THR A 146 27.44 -9.76 -13.67
CA THR A 146 28.70 -9.00 -13.55
C THR A 146 29.93 -9.90 -13.30
N GLU A 147 29.76 -11.13 -12.83
CA GLU A 147 30.90 -12.03 -12.50
C GLU A 147 31.38 -12.92 -13.67
N LYS A 148 30.78 -12.85 -14.87
CA LYS A 148 31.23 -13.64 -16.04
C LYS A 148 32.10 -12.88 -17.05
N LYS A 149 32.66 -11.73 -16.67
CA LYS A 149 33.68 -11.02 -17.47
C LYS A 149 34.84 -10.56 -16.61
N LEU A 150 35.72 -11.50 -16.25
CA LEU A 150 37.16 -11.27 -16.05
C LEU A 150 37.90 -12.60 -16.20
#